data_AF-A0A9P0CJ29-F1
#
_entry.id   AF-A0A9P0CJ29-F1
#
_cell.length_a   1.000
_cell.length_b   1.000
_cell.length_c   1.000
_cell.angle_alpha   90.00
_cell.angle_beta   90.00
_cell.angle_gamma   90.00
#
_symmetry.space_group_name_H-M   'P 1'
#
loop_
_entity.id
_entity.type
_entity.pdbx_description
1 polymer ?
#
loop_
_entity_poly.entity_id
_entity_poly.type
_entity_poly.pdbx_seq_one_letter_code
_entity_poly.pdbx_strand_id
1 'polypeptide(L)'
;MPSSSLLIQTIDKGNNSNVLKDIQKCVIPADLKVCINGTKKTKNGLIINCDNPKSLDKLKTSINNQLGKKYTVSEAKKFNPRLIIKNVDIDANMSYEEIANTISLSTKWMPLVPVILKLLTC
;
A
#
# COMPACT_ATOMS: atom_id res chain seq x y z
N MET A 1 -13.31 -9.98 3.87
CA MET A 1 -12.64 -9.52 5.11
C MET A 1 -11.58 -8.47 4.74
N PRO A 2 -11.36 -7.43 5.55
CA PRO A 2 -10.34 -6.43 5.24
C PRO A 2 -8.95 -7.04 5.40
N SER A 3 -8.24 -7.18 4.28
CA SER A 3 -6.85 -7.65 4.26
C SER A 3 -5.94 -6.58 4.89
N SER A 4 -5.13 -6.98 5.87
CA SER A 4 -4.13 -6.12 6.53
C SER A 4 -2.75 -6.48 6.02
N SER A 5 -1.97 -5.49 5.59
CA SER A 5 -0.67 -5.72 4.93
C SER A 5 0.45 -5.00 5.67
N LEU A 6 1.56 -5.72 5.88
CA LEU A 6 2.78 -5.21 6.50
C LEU A 6 3.81 -4.92 5.41
N LEU A 7 4.43 -3.75 5.44
CA LEU A 7 5.52 -3.35 4.56
C LEU A 7 6.84 -3.37 5.36
N ILE A 8 7.80 -4.15 4.87
CA ILE A 8 9.13 -4.27 5.43
C ILE A 8 10.11 -3.74 4.40
N GLN A 9 10.87 -2.70 4.75
CA GLN A 9 11.82 -2.04 3.86
C GLN A 9 13.24 -2.11 4.40
N THR A 10 14.21 -2.27 3.51
CA THR A 10 15.63 -2.08 3.85
C THR A 10 15.88 -0.63 4.23
N ILE A 11 16.69 -0.42 5.27
CA ILE A 11 17.23 0.90 5.60
C ILE A 11 18.31 1.27 4.58
N ASP A 12 19.12 0.29 4.17
CA ASP A 12 20.16 0.45 3.16
C ASP A 12 19.61 0.31 1.74
N LYS A 13 19.66 1.40 0.96
CA LYS A 13 19.11 1.49 -0.41
C LYS A 13 19.76 0.53 -1.44
N GLY A 14 20.83 -0.17 -1.07
CA GLY A 14 21.69 -0.93 -2.00
C GLY A 14 21.43 -2.44 -2.11
N ASN A 15 20.80 -3.11 -1.12
CA ASN A 15 20.78 -4.59 -1.12
C ASN A 15 19.46 -5.20 -0.62
N ASN A 16 18.56 -5.50 -1.57
CA ASN A 16 17.22 -6.07 -1.31
C ASN A 16 17.11 -7.58 -1.57
N SER A 17 18.24 -8.23 -1.87
CA SER A 17 18.24 -9.63 -2.32
C SER A 17 17.82 -10.60 -1.20
N ASN A 18 18.04 -10.26 0.07
CA ASN A 18 17.93 -11.20 1.19
C ASN A 18 16.81 -10.93 2.20
N VAL A 19 15.98 -9.90 2.02
CA VAL A 19 14.91 -9.53 2.98
C VAL A 19 13.99 -10.70 3.31
N LEU A 20 13.54 -11.45 2.29
CA LEU A 20 12.66 -12.61 2.48
C LEU A 20 13.36 -13.75 3.25
N LYS A 21 14.63 -14.04 2.93
CA LYS A 21 15.41 -15.08 3.61
C LYS A 21 15.66 -14.73 5.08
N ASP A 22 15.96 -13.46 5.35
CA ASP A 22 16.23 -12.99 6.71
C ASP A 22 14.95 -13.05 7.56
N ILE A 23 13.79 -12.67 6.99
CA ILE A 23 12.50 -12.81 7.68
C ILE A 23 12.17 -14.28 7.94
N GLN A 24 12.34 -15.17 6.96
CA GLN A 24 12.06 -16.60 7.12
C GLN A 24 12.94 -17.29 8.18
N LYS A 25 14.17 -16.81 8.38
CA LYS A 25 15.07 -17.32 9.43
C LYS A 25 14.70 -16.85 10.82
N CYS A 26 14.18 -15.64 10.93
CA CYS A 26 13.86 -14.99 12.20
C CYS A 26 12.45 -15.27 12.69
N VAL A 27 11.52 -15.51 11.76
CA VAL A 27 10.10 -15.59 12.04
C VAL A 27 9.54 -16.87 11.45
N ILE A 28 9.12 -17.77 12.34
CA ILE A 28 8.35 -18.96 12.00
C ILE A 28 6.87 -18.61 12.21
N PRO A 29 6.04 -18.51 11.16
CA PRO A 29 4.65 -18.06 11.28
C PRO A 29 3.79 -18.97 12.17
N ALA A 30 4.12 -20.27 12.22
CA ALA A 30 3.43 -21.27 13.03
C ALA A 30 3.56 -20.98 14.54
N ASP A 31 4.76 -20.62 15.00
CA ASP A 31 5.03 -20.32 16.41
C ASP A 31 4.26 -19.11 16.91
N LEU A 32 4.09 -18.11 16.04
CA LEU A 32 3.38 -16.87 16.34
C LEU A 32 1.85 -16.99 16.15
N LYS A 33 1.36 -18.13 15.64
CA LYS A 33 -0.05 -18.37 15.27
C LYS A 33 -0.58 -17.27 14.35
N VAL A 34 0.17 -16.98 13.28
CA VAL A 34 -0.12 -15.90 12.32
C VAL A 34 -0.50 -16.52 10.98
N CYS A 35 -1.65 -16.13 10.44
CA CYS A 35 -2.06 -16.54 9.10
C CYS A 35 -1.56 -15.52 8.07
N ILE A 36 -0.66 -15.96 7.19
CA ILE A 36 -0.13 -15.19 6.07
C ILE A 36 -0.82 -15.65 4.80
N ASN A 37 -1.50 -14.74 4.12
CA ASN A 37 -2.24 -15.01 2.89
C ASN A 37 -1.34 -14.88 1.64
N GLY A 38 -0.24 -14.13 1.76
CA GLY A 38 0.74 -14.04 0.70
C GLY A 38 1.85 -13.04 0.98
N THR A 39 2.89 -13.10 0.18
CA THR A 39 4.02 -12.17 0.25
C THR A 39 4.31 -11.61 -1.12
N LYS A 40 4.56 -10.31 -1.21
CA LYS A 40 4.91 -9.62 -2.46
C LYS A 40 6.23 -8.89 -2.31
N LYS A 41 7.22 -9.24 -3.14
CA LYS A 41 8.50 -8.53 -3.18
C LYS A 41 8.32 -7.13 -3.80
N THR A 42 8.96 -6.13 -3.22
CA THR A 42 9.02 -4.76 -3.75
C THR A 42 10.47 -4.38 -4.06
N LYS A 43 10.68 -3.26 -4.78
CA LYS A 43 12.03 -2.79 -5.16
C LYS A 43 12.96 -2.68 -3.96
N ASN A 44 12.41 -2.25 -2.81
CA ASN A 44 13.16 -1.98 -1.58
C ASN A 44 12.74 -2.84 -0.39
N GLY A 45 12.11 -3.99 -0.60
CA GLY A 45 11.63 -4.79 0.52
C GLY A 45 10.60 -5.86 0.19
N LEU A 46 9.73 -6.11 1.16
CA LEU A 46 8.73 -7.17 1.14
C LEU A 46 7.42 -6.66 1.74
N ILE A 47 6.30 -6.98 1.09
CA ILE A 47 4.96 -6.83 1.64
C ILE A 47 4.46 -8.19 2.09
N ILE A 48 3.91 -8.29 3.29
CA ILE A 48 3.30 -9.51 3.82
C ILE A 48 1.83 -9.22 4.08
N ASN A 49 0.95 -9.99 3.44
CA ASN A 49 -0.50 -9.90 3.63
C ASN A 49 -0.90 -10.88 4.73
N CYS A 50 -1.58 -10.37 5.75
CA CYS A 50 -2.16 -11.15 6.83
C CYS A 50 -3.68 -11.17 6.70
N ASP A 51 -4.29 -12.28 7.10
CA ASP A 51 -5.76 -12.41 7.06
C ASP A 51 -6.46 -11.56 8.11
N ASN A 52 -5.78 -11.31 9.23
CA ASN A 52 -6.34 -10.61 10.38
C ASN A 52 -5.40 -9.50 10.89
N PRO A 53 -5.96 -8.38 11.38
CA PRO A 53 -5.16 -7.29 11.95
C PRO A 53 -4.38 -7.72 13.21
N LYS A 54 -4.95 -8.59 14.05
CA LYS A 54 -4.24 -9.17 15.22
C LYS A 54 -3.00 -9.95 14.82
N SER A 55 -3.05 -10.65 13.69
CA SER A 55 -1.93 -11.41 13.13
C SER A 55 -0.85 -10.45 12.63
N LEU A 56 -1.25 -9.34 12.01
CA LEU A 56 -0.33 -8.29 11.58
C LEU A 56 0.42 -7.67 12.76
N ASP A 57 -0.26 -7.33 13.86
CA ASP A 57 0.39 -6.72 15.02
C ASP A 57 1.44 -7.63 15.67
N LYS A 58 1.11 -8.92 15.83
CA LYS A 58 2.07 -9.91 16.34
C LYS A 58 3.30 -10.02 15.45
N LEU A 59 3.08 -10.09 14.13
CA LEU A 59 4.14 -10.18 13.14
C LEU A 59 5.02 -8.93 13.15
N LYS A 60 4.40 -7.75 13.22
CA LYS A 60 5.07 -6.45 13.33
C LYS A 60 5.98 -6.42 14.56
N THR A 61 5.44 -6.73 15.74
CA THR A 61 6.22 -6.74 16.99
C THR A 61 7.38 -7.74 16.92
N SER A 62 7.14 -8.95 16.43
CA SER A 62 8.19 -9.97 16.31
C SER A 62 9.33 -9.54 15.38
N ILE A 63 9.00 -9.01 14.20
CA ILE A 63 10.00 -8.56 13.23
C ILE A 63 10.74 -7.33 13.76
N ASN A 64 10.04 -6.40 14.39
CA ASN A 64 10.67 -5.19 14.91
C ASN A 64 11.64 -5.50 16.06
N ASN A 65 11.29 -6.46 16.92
CA ASN A 65 12.16 -6.90 18.02
C ASN A 65 13.45 -7.56 17.52
N GLN A 66 13.39 -8.36 16.46
CA GLN A 66 14.57 -9.09 15.95
C GLN A 66 15.36 -8.32 14.89
N LEU A 67 14.68 -7.56 14.02
CA LEU A 67 15.25 -6.99 12.82
C LEU A 67 15.04 -5.47 12.68
N GLY A 68 14.48 -4.79 13.69
CA GLY A 68 14.19 -3.35 13.65
C GLY A 68 15.41 -2.44 13.44
N LYS A 69 16.64 -2.96 13.65
CA LYS A 69 17.89 -2.25 13.34
C LYS A 69 18.28 -2.28 11.87
N LYS A 70 17.79 -3.27 11.11
CA LYS A 70 18.17 -3.52 9.70
C LYS A 70 17.03 -3.16 8.74
N TYR A 71 15.79 -3.28 9.20
CA TYR A 71 14.60 -3.05 8.40
C TYR A 71 13.64 -2.10 9.07
N THR A 72 13.01 -1.24 8.27
CA THR A 72 11.85 -0.44 8.69
C THR A 72 10.60 -1.28 8.49
N VAL A 73 9.85 -1.50 9.56
CA VAL A 73 8.58 -2.24 9.55
C VAL A 73 7.43 -1.26 9.72
N SER A 74 6.54 -1.21 8.74
CA SER A 74 5.39 -0.29 8.75
C SER A 74 4.14 -1.01 8.26
N GLU A 75 2.97 -0.53 8.66
CA GLU A 75 1.72 -0.97 8.04
C GLU A 75 1.59 -0.36 6.65
N ALA A 76 1.28 -1.19 5.66
CA ALA A 76 1.01 -0.71 4.33
C ALA A 76 -0.30 0.09 4.37
N LYS A 77 -0.17 1.41 4.22
CA LYS A 77 -1.34 2.28 4.12
C LYS A 77 -2.17 1.87 2.92
N LYS A 78 -3.49 1.77 3.12
CA LYS A 78 -4.45 1.70 2.02
C LYS A 78 -4.19 2.89 1.09
N PHE A 79 -3.95 2.59 -0.17
CA PHE A 79 -3.86 3.61 -1.21
C PHE A 79 -5.25 4.25 -1.32
N ASN A 80 -5.40 5.45 -0.78
CA ASN A 80 -6.59 6.28 -0.88
C ASN A 80 -6.33 7.36 -1.93
N PRO A 81 -6.42 7.05 -3.24
CA PRO A 81 -6.21 8.04 -4.28
C PRO A 81 -7.26 9.15 -4.10
N ARG A 82 -6.79 10.38 -3.95
CA ARG A 82 -7.64 11.57 -3.98
C ARG A 82 -7.60 12.13 -5.40
N LEU A 83 -8.73 12.10 -6.09
CA LEU A 83 -8.89 12.82 -7.35
C LEU A 83 -9.16 14.29 -7.00
N ILE A 84 -8.24 15.18 -7.37
CA ILE A 84 -8.43 16.63 -7.22
C ILE A 84 -8.72 17.17 -8.61
N ILE A 85 -9.96 17.55 -8.86
CA ILE A 85 -10.37 18.21 -10.09
C ILE A 85 -10.14 19.71 -9.89
N LYS A 86 -9.27 20.31 -10.71
CA LYS A 86 -8.98 21.75 -10.72
C LYS A 86 -9.52 22.39 -11.99
N ASN A 87 -9.80 23.69 -11.97
CA ASN A 87 -10.36 24.46 -13.08
C ASN A 87 -11.69 23.89 -13.59
N VAL A 88 -12.60 23.60 -12.67
CA VAL A 88 -14.00 23.40 -13.05
C VAL A 88 -14.58 24.81 -13.23
N ASP A 89 -15.08 25.11 -14.43
CA ASP A 89 -15.86 26.33 -14.68
C ASP A 89 -17.21 26.17 -13.97
N ILE A 90 -17.21 26.47 -12.67
CA ILE A 90 -18.40 26.45 -11.84
C ILE A 90 -19.00 27.84 -11.92
N ASP A 91 -20.15 27.94 -12.58
CA ASP A 91 -20.98 29.13 -12.49
C ASP A 91 -21.32 29.40 -11.01
N ALA A 92 -21.18 30.64 -10.55
CA ALA A 92 -21.25 31.00 -9.13
C ALA A 92 -22.63 30.71 -8.50
N ASN A 93 -23.64 30.42 -9.33
CA ASN A 93 -25.00 30.11 -8.91
C ASN A 93 -25.32 28.59 -8.89
N MET A 94 -24.36 27.71 -9.22
CA MET A 94 -24.60 26.27 -9.20
C MET A 94 -24.65 25.72 -7.77
N SER A 95 -25.66 24.88 -7.49
CA SER A 95 -25.79 24.15 -6.24
C SER A 95 -24.73 23.03 -6.13
N TYR A 96 -24.35 22.67 -4.90
CA TYR A 96 -23.47 21.53 -4.64
C TYR A 96 -23.96 20.22 -5.25
N GLU A 97 -25.28 20.02 -5.33
CA GLU A 97 -25.89 18.83 -5.92
C GLU A 97 -25.70 18.78 -7.45
N GLU A 98 -25.76 19.94 -8.11
CA GLU A 98 -25.59 20.07 -9.57
C GLU A 98 -24.12 19.87 -9.98
N ILE A 99 -23.20 20.39 -9.18
CA ILE A 99 -21.76 20.17 -9.34
C ILE A 99 -21.44 18.67 -9.18
N ALA A 100 -22.00 18.01 -8.16
CA ALA A 100 -21.79 16.59 -7.91
C ALA A 100 -22.34 15.71 -9.06
N ASN A 101 -23.50 16.07 -9.62
CA ASN A 101 -24.08 15.39 -10.77
C ASN A 101 -23.24 15.57 -12.05
N THR A 102 -22.71 16.75 -12.30
CA THR A 102 -21.83 17.04 -13.46
C THR A 102 -20.54 16.20 -13.41
N ILE A 103 -19.90 16.11 -12.23
CA ILE A 103 -18.70 15.30 -12.02
C ILE A 103 -19.03 13.79 -12.18
N SER A 104 -20.21 13.36 -11.74
CA SER A 104 -20.66 11.96 -11.83
C SER A 104 -20.97 11.51 -13.27
N LEU A 105 -21.39 12.43 -14.15
CA LEU A 105 -21.66 12.14 -15.56
C LEU A 105 -20.38 12.04 -16.40
N SER A 106 -19.38 12.88 -16.12
CA SER A 106 -18.07 12.88 -16.80
C SER A 106 -17.28 11.58 -16.55
N THR A 107 -17.42 10.99 -15.36
CA THR A 107 -16.74 9.74 -14.97
C THR A 107 -17.38 8.46 -15.51
N LYS A 108 -18.56 8.56 -16.15
CA LYS A 108 -19.26 7.40 -16.74
C LYS A 108 -18.66 6.91 -18.07
N TRP A 109 -17.68 7.62 -18.62
CA TRP A 109 -16.97 7.26 -19.86
C TRP A 109 -15.45 7.15 -19.65
N MET A 110 -15.00 6.22 -18.80
CA MET A 110 -13.64 5.70 -18.93
C MET A 110 -13.66 4.18 -18.71
N PRO A 111 -13.61 3.35 -19.77
CA PRO A 111 -13.12 2.00 -19.60
C PRO A 111 -11.70 2.10 -19.05
N LEU A 112 -11.37 1.21 -18.11
CA LEU A 112 -10.09 1.11 -17.41
C LEU A 112 -8.90 1.02 -18.39
N VAL A 113 -8.41 2.16 -18.87
CA VAL A 113 -7.14 2.24 -19.61
C VAL A 113 -6.06 2.64 -18.59
N PRO A 114 -4.95 1.88 -18.48
CA PRO A 114 -3.88 2.20 -17.57
C PRO A 114 -3.20 3.49 -18.02
N VAL A 115 -3.38 4.57 -17.25
CA VAL A 115 -2.64 5.82 -17.42
C VAL A 115 -1.17 5.56 -17.04
N ILE A 116 -0.40 5.11 -18.02
CA ILE A 116 1.07 5.17 -18.00
C ILE A 116 1.42 6.64 -18.22
N LEU A 117 1.59 7.39 -17.14
CA LEU A 117 2.11 8.75 -17.22
C LEU A 117 3.61 8.68 -17.52
N LYS A 118 3.92 8.71 -18.83
CA LYS A 118 5.26 8.87 -19.39
C LYS A 118 5.67 10.34 -19.16
N LEU A 119 6.34 10.63 -18.05
CA LEU A 119 7.02 11.91 -17.85
C LEU A 119 8.44 11.79 -18.37
N LEU A 120 8.64 12.20 -19.62
CA LEU A 120 9.92 12.58 -20.20
C LEU A 120 9.68 13.76 -21.14
N THR A 121 10.66 14.67 -21.15
CA THR A 121 10.90 15.85 -22.00
C THR A 121 10.13 17.13 -21.65
N CYS A 122 10.78 18.01 -20.87
CA CYS A 122 11.36 19.25 -21.40
C CYS A 122 12.80 19.35 -20.89
#